data_AF-A0A8J1L232-F1
#
_entry.id   AF-A0A8J1L232-F1
#
_cell.length_a   1.000
_cell.length_b   1.000
_cell.length_c   1.000
_cell.angle_alpha   90.00
_cell.angle_beta   90.00
_cell.angle_gamma   90.00
#
_symmetry.space_group_name_H-M   'P 1'
#
loop_
_entity.id
_entity.type
_entity.pdbx_description
1 polymer ?
#
loop_
_entity_poly.entity_id
_entity_poly.type
_entity_poly.pdbx_seq_one_letter_code
_entity_poly.pdbx_strand_id
1 'polypeptide(L)'
;MAAVCAQESGGSFRPVAYFSKVMPLPVQGMPACLRALAASAMAVELSQSVTIGHNTILHTSHQVTHLLKNITTQHMTSQRLSGYEVILLGTANLQIKYAINTQGPAAILHALLHLSDPTNAFILDPHDCVESIHYSTSPRLDLTDTPLSHATNVFVDGSCSRPSDDTYKAAYSVVQLPNIVLETKSIPVNSAQAAELIALTRACHLFANRPVNIFSDSRYAFGVVHDFGKIWQQRGYVTADGKSIAHPALIHNLLQAIQLPSEIAIIHCRAHTNRTDEISLGNALADQVAKTTASSATPTVIPMFLHTPPSCPDSQILQYLQTFATQTDLHFWEQQNLTLDQFGLYSIQGKVGIPENSLPLLISQAHGIGHRSSKLTLAEMQKHFIAKNLETALFYLC
;
A
#
# COMPACT_ATOMS: atom_id res chain seq x y z
N MET A 1 -12.58 6.06 21.64
CA MET A 1 -12.07 7.11 22.55
C MET A 1 -13.05 7.21 23.71
N ALA A 2 -12.53 7.28 24.93
CA ALA A 2 -13.28 7.58 26.15
C ALA A 2 -12.53 8.68 26.91
N ALA A 3 -13.26 9.64 27.49
CA ALA A 3 -12.72 10.74 28.27
C ALA A 3 -13.68 11.15 29.38
N VAL A 4 -13.13 11.74 30.45
CA VAL A 4 -13.90 12.31 31.56
C VAL A 4 -13.53 13.78 31.72
N CYS A 5 -14.53 14.65 31.79
CA CYS A 5 -14.37 16.03 32.23
C CYS A 5 -14.72 16.08 33.71
N ALA A 6 -13.80 16.58 34.52
CA ALA A 6 -13.98 16.71 35.96
C ALA A 6 -13.54 18.09 36.43
N GLN A 7 -14.16 18.56 37.50
CA GLN A 7 -13.80 19.81 38.17
C GLN A 7 -13.38 19.53 39.62
N GLU A 8 -12.48 20.35 40.14
CA GLU A 8 -12.06 20.25 41.54
C GLU A 8 -13.17 20.76 42.46
N SER A 9 -13.51 19.98 43.49
CA SER A 9 -14.52 20.32 44.50
C SER A 9 -14.09 19.72 45.83
N GLY A 10 -13.73 20.60 46.79
CA GLY A 10 -13.32 20.19 48.14
C GLY A 10 -12.07 19.32 48.19
N GLY A 11 -11.07 19.59 47.35
CA GLY A 11 -9.81 18.82 47.29
C GLY A 11 -9.92 17.47 46.55
N SER A 12 -11.05 17.21 45.89
CA SER A 12 -11.29 16.01 45.08
C SER A 12 -11.78 16.38 43.68
N PHE A 13 -11.55 15.52 42.69
CA PHE A 13 -12.11 15.71 41.35
C PHE A 13 -13.49 15.08 41.25
N ARG A 14 -14.49 15.89 40.87
CA ARG A 14 -15.85 15.42 40.59
C ARG A 14 -16.12 15.41 39.09
N PRO A 15 -16.59 14.29 38.52
CA PRO A 15 -16.92 14.21 37.11
C PRO A 15 -18.13 15.10 36.79
N VAL A 16 -18.00 15.91 35.75
CA VAL A 16 -19.03 16.80 35.21
C VAL A 16 -19.68 16.17 33.98
N ALA A 17 -18.87 15.53 33.14
CA ALA A 17 -19.34 14.85 31.94
C ALA A 17 -18.42 13.68 31.57
N TYR A 18 -19.01 12.70 30.89
CA TYR A 18 -18.27 11.59 30.26
C TYR A 18 -18.48 11.66 28.75
N PHE A 19 -17.39 11.48 28.02
CA PHE A 19 -17.40 11.49 26.56
C PHE A 19 -16.93 10.15 26.04
N SER A 20 -17.63 9.64 25.03
CA SER A 20 -17.16 8.49 24.27
C SER A 20 -17.48 8.69 22.80
N LYS A 21 -16.53 8.31 21.94
CA LYS A 21 -16.68 8.38 20.49
C LYS A 21 -15.88 7.26 19.83
N VAL A 22 -16.51 6.54 18.91
CA VAL A 22 -15.81 5.57 18.08
C VAL A 22 -14.88 6.31 17.13
N MET A 23 -13.62 5.89 17.06
CA MET A 23 -12.65 6.52 16.16
C MET A 23 -12.99 6.15 14.71
N PRO A 24 -12.77 7.04 13.73
CA PRO A 24 -12.89 6.68 12.31
C PRO A 24 -11.95 5.53 11.94
N LEU A 25 -12.34 4.67 10.99
CA LEU A 25 -11.54 3.51 10.54
C LEU A 25 -10.08 3.85 10.23
N PRO A 26 -9.75 4.96 9.52
CA PRO A 26 -8.36 5.30 9.24
C PRO A 26 -7.52 5.56 10.50
N VAL A 27 -8.14 6.04 11.58
CA VAL A 27 -7.48 6.30 12.87
C VAL A 27 -7.33 5.01 13.66
N GLN A 28 -8.32 4.11 13.59
CA GLN A 28 -8.23 2.81 14.28
C GLN A 28 -7.03 1.98 13.82
N GLY A 29 -6.65 2.09 12.55
CA GLY A 29 -5.48 1.42 11.96
C GLY A 29 -4.14 2.17 12.15
N MET A 30 -4.05 3.10 13.10
CA MET A 30 -2.81 3.83 13.44
C MET A 30 -2.14 3.25 14.70
N PRO A 31 -0.81 3.45 14.86
CA PRO A 31 -0.09 3.23 16.12
C PRO A 31 -0.79 3.80 17.36
N ALA A 32 -0.59 3.17 18.51
CA ALA A 32 -1.28 3.54 19.76
C ALA A 32 -1.09 5.03 20.13
N CYS A 33 0.13 5.55 20.05
CA CYS A 33 0.42 6.97 20.33
C CYS A 33 -0.29 7.94 19.37
N LEU A 34 -0.45 7.55 18.10
CA LEU A 34 -1.21 8.34 17.10
C LEU A 34 -2.71 8.28 17.37
N ARG A 35 -3.23 7.12 17.79
CA ARG A 35 -4.62 7.00 18.26
C ARG A 35 -4.86 7.83 19.51
N ALA A 36 -3.89 7.90 20.42
CA ALA A 36 -3.96 8.75 21.61
C ALA A 36 -3.99 10.24 21.24
N LEU A 37 -3.15 10.68 20.30
CA LEU A 37 -3.19 12.04 19.76
C LEU A 37 -4.57 12.40 19.17
N ALA A 38 -5.11 11.53 18.32
CA ALA A 38 -6.45 11.72 17.76
C ALA A 38 -7.54 11.72 18.84
N ALA A 39 -7.43 10.84 19.84
CA ALA A 39 -8.34 10.78 20.98
C ALA A 39 -8.31 12.06 21.81
N SER A 40 -7.12 12.63 22.05
CA SER A 40 -6.93 13.91 22.73
C SER A 40 -7.62 15.05 22.00
N ALA A 41 -7.44 15.16 20.67
CA ALA A 41 -8.13 16.18 19.88
C ALA A 41 -9.65 16.03 19.96
N MET A 42 -10.18 14.82 19.79
CA MET A 42 -11.62 14.55 19.91
C MET A 42 -12.16 14.86 21.31
N ALA A 43 -11.40 14.57 22.37
CA ALA A 43 -11.80 14.86 23.74
C ALA A 43 -11.93 16.36 23.99
N VAL A 44 -10.98 17.16 23.46
CA VAL A 44 -11.03 18.62 23.53
C VAL A 44 -12.27 19.14 22.79
N GLU A 45 -12.48 18.74 21.54
CA GLU A 45 -13.65 19.17 20.75
C GLU A 45 -14.98 18.86 21.46
N LEU A 46 -15.15 17.64 21.98
CA LEU A 46 -16.38 17.26 22.69
C LEU A 46 -16.57 18.02 24.01
N SER A 47 -15.48 18.39 24.67
CA SER A 47 -15.53 19.12 25.93
C SER A 47 -15.87 20.61 25.76
N GLN A 48 -15.72 21.19 24.57
CA GLN A 48 -15.91 22.64 24.34
C GLN A 48 -17.29 23.15 24.73
N SER A 49 -18.35 22.36 24.51
CA SER A 49 -19.72 22.72 24.89
C SER A 49 -19.95 22.72 26.41
N VAL A 50 -19.11 21.98 27.15
CA VAL A 50 -19.17 21.90 28.62
C VAL A 50 -18.26 22.96 29.25
N THR A 51 -17.07 23.16 28.68
CA THR A 51 -16.10 24.12 29.23
C THR A 51 -16.40 25.56 28.83
N ILE A 52 -17.11 25.80 27.71
CA ILE A 52 -17.56 27.12 27.25
C ILE A 52 -16.43 28.17 27.33
N GLY A 53 -15.24 27.78 26.88
CA GLY A 53 -14.06 28.65 26.85
C GLY A 53 -13.37 28.86 28.20
N HIS A 54 -13.73 28.16 29.28
CA HIS A 54 -12.97 28.22 30.54
C HIS A 54 -11.61 27.52 30.43
N ASN A 55 -10.69 27.90 31.32
CA ASN A 55 -9.38 27.27 31.44
C ASN A 55 -9.53 25.76 31.66
N THR A 56 -9.00 24.99 30.72
CA THR A 56 -9.15 23.54 30.67
C THR A 56 -7.78 22.89 30.66
N ILE A 57 -7.62 21.83 31.46
CA ILE A 57 -6.39 21.03 31.50
C ILE A 57 -6.69 19.65 30.91
N LEU A 58 -6.07 19.33 29.78
CA LEU A 58 -6.10 18.01 29.19
C LEU A 58 -5.00 17.15 29.81
N HIS A 59 -5.41 16.14 30.58
CA HIS A 59 -4.52 15.10 31.06
C HIS A 59 -4.47 13.96 30.04
N THR A 60 -3.26 13.54 29.66
CA THR A 60 -3.05 12.48 28.67
C THR A 60 -1.93 11.55 29.13
N SER A 61 -2.13 10.24 28.91
CA SER A 61 -1.14 9.19 29.18
C SER A 61 -0.05 9.08 28.11
N HIS A 62 -0.12 9.88 27.04
CA HIS A 62 0.88 9.96 25.99
C HIS A 62 1.46 11.38 25.90
N GLN A 63 2.70 11.49 25.42
CA GLN A 63 3.42 12.74 25.25
C GLN A 63 2.94 13.50 23.99
N VAL A 64 1.67 13.89 23.97
CA VAL A 64 0.98 14.48 22.81
C VAL A 64 1.67 15.73 22.26
N THR A 65 2.12 16.64 23.12
CA THR A 65 2.83 17.86 22.70
C THR A 65 4.20 17.55 22.12
N HIS A 66 4.94 16.60 22.71
CA HIS A 66 6.22 16.13 22.19
C HIS A 66 6.04 15.50 20.82
N LEU A 67 5.00 14.67 20.69
CA LEU A 67 4.64 14.01 19.46
C LEU A 67 4.32 15.02 18.34
N LEU A 68 3.44 15.99 18.57
CA LEU A 68 3.09 17.00 17.55
C LEU A 68 4.31 17.76 17.01
N LYS A 69 5.31 18.03 17.85
CA LYS A 69 6.49 18.80 17.46
C LYS A 69 7.53 17.97 16.70
N ASN A 70 7.66 16.69 17.05
CA ASN A 70 8.78 15.85 16.60
C ASN A 70 8.37 14.73 15.64
N ILE A 71 7.07 14.60 15.33
CA ILE A 71 6.60 13.51 14.49
C ILE A 71 6.91 13.74 13.01
N THR A 72 7.75 12.87 12.46
CA THR A 72 8.00 12.73 11.03
C THR A 72 7.41 11.39 10.57
N THR A 73 6.08 11.31 10.50
CA THR A 73 5.41 10.05 10.18
C THR A 73 4.57 10.13 8.91
N GLN A 74 4.62 9.08 8.11
CA GLN A 74 3.68 8.86 7.00
C GLN A 74 2.34 8.28 7.47
N HIS A 75 2.25 7.86 8.75
CA HIS A 75 1.06 7.23 9.33
C HIS A 75 -0.07 8.23 9.62
N MET A 76 0.17 9.52 9.40
CA MET A 76 -0.81 10.58 9.52
C MET A 76 -0.65 11.58 8.39
N THR A 77 -1.75 11.93 7.73
CA THR A 77 -1.74 12.93 6.66
C THR A 77 -1.43 14.31 7.23
N SER A 78 -0.72 15.15 6.46
CA SER A 78 -0.40 16.53 6.88
C SER A 78 -1.65 17.31 7.25
N GLN A 79 -2.75 17.15 6.49
CA GLN A 79 -4.03 17.78 6.82
C GLN A 79 -4.58 17.38 8.20
N ARG A 80 -4.48 16.09 8.58
CA ARG A 80 -4.92 15.62 9.91
C ARG A 80 -4.01 16.13 11.00
N LEU A 81 -2.69 16.08 10.78
CA LEU A 81 -1.71 16.56 11.74
C LEU A 81 -1.91 18.06 12.01
N SER A 82 -2.04 18.89 10.97
CA SER A 82 -2.35 20.32 11.11
C SER A 82 -3.69 20.56 11.79
N GLY A 83 -4.72 19.74 11.49
CA GLY A 83 -6.00 19.81 12.20
C GLY A 83 -5.86 19.56 13.70
N TYR A 84 -5.10 18.54 14.09
CA TYR A 84 -4.83 18.26 15.51
C TYR A 84 -3.97 19.33 16.16
N GLU A 85 -3.01 19.88 15.45
CA GLU A 85 -2.18 20.98 15.93
C GLU A 85 -3.01 22.22 16.24
N VAL A 86 -3.93 22.60 15.35
CA VAL A 86 -4.87 23.72 15.56
C VAL A 86 -5.73 23.49 16.80
N ILE A 87 -6.26 22.28 16.99
CA ILE A 87 -7.12 21.97 18.14
C ILE A 87 -6.31 21.97 19.45
N LEU A 88 -5.15 21.32 19.46
CA LEU A 88 -4.40 21.03 20.68
C LEU A 88 -3.44 22.14 21.09
N LEU A 89 -2.83 22.84 20.14
CA LEU A 89 -1.89 23.94 20.40
C LEU A 89 -2.51 25.32 20.15
N GLY A 90 -3.54 25.40 19.29
CA GLY A 90 -4.20 26.66 18.95
C GLY A 90 -5.33 27.08 19.89
N THR A 91 -5.81 26.20 20.78
CA THR A 91 -6.85 26.54 21.75
C THR A 91 -6.27 27.36 22.91
N ALA A 92 -6.59 28.65 22.98
CA ALA A 92 -5.98 29.62 23.92
C ALA A 92 -6.11 29.23 25.41
N ASN A 93 -7.22 28.59 25.80
CA ASN A 93 -7.52 28.25 27.20
C ASN A 93 -7.26 26.78 27.52
N LEU A 94 -6.43 26.10 26.71
CA LEU A 94 -6.09 24.69 26.88
C LEU A 94 -4.64 24.52 27.35
N GLN A 95 -4.45 23.79 28.45
CA GLN A 95 -3.15 23.28 28.87
C GLN A 95 -3.09 21.77 28.71
N ILE A 96 -2.03 21.25 28.11
CA ILE A 96 -1.82 19.80 27.96
C ILE A 96 -0.81 19.36 29.01
N LYS A 97 -1.19 18.39 29.84
CA LYS A 97 -0.30 17.77 30.84
C LYS A 97 -0.16 16.28 30.55
N TYR A 98 1.08 15.87 30.37
CA TYR A 98 1.45 14.46 30.37
C TYR A 98 1.34 13.93 31.81
N ALA A 99 0.47 12.94 32.02
CA ALA A 99 0.22 12.35 33.32
C ALA A 99 0.06 10.83 33.16
N ILE A 100 1.07 10.09 33.64
CA ILE A 100 1.09 8.63 33.69
C ILE A 100 0.42 8.12 34.97
N ASN A 101 0.36 8.97 36.00
CA ASN A 101 -0.04 8.58 37.34
C ASN A 101 -1.58 8.55 37.45
N THR A 102 -2.10 7.55 38.16
CA THR A 102 -3.52 7.39 38.54
C THR A 102 -4.00 8.42 39.58
N GLN A 103 -3.34 9.59 39.68
CA GLN A 103 -3.74 10.66 40.59
C GLN A 103 -4.38 11.81 39.79
N GLY A 104 -5.52 12.30 40.25
CA GLY A 104 -6.29 13.35 39.57
C GLY A 104 -7.49 12.81 38.75
N PRO A 105 -7.97 13.55 37.73
CA PRO A 105 -9.14 13.16 36.93
C PRO A 105 -9.01 11.82 36.22
N ALA A 106 -7.78 11.44 35.84
CA ALA A 106 -7.48 10.17 35.17
C ALA A 106 -7.80 8.95 36.05
N ALA A 107 -7.74 9.08 37.38
CA ALA A 107 -8.12 8.04 38.34
C ALA A 107 -9.57 7.58 38.15
N ILE A 108 -10.46 8.53 37.86
CA ILE A 108 -11.89 8.29 37.66
C ILE A 108 -12.08 7.40 36.43
N LEU A 109 -11.41 7.73 35.33
CA LEU A 109 -11.48 6.95 34.09
C LEU A 109 -10.87 5.56 34.27
N HIS A 110 -9.72 5.45 34.95
CA HIS A 110 -9.10 4.17 35.26
C HIS A 110 -10.00 3.27 36.09
N ALA A 111 -10.61 3.79 37.17
CA ALA A 111 -11.53 3.03 38.00
C ALA A 111 -12.72 2.50 37.18
N LEU A 112 -13.30 3.31 36.29
CA LEU A 112 -14.41 2.90 35.43
C LEU A 112 -13.99 1.82 34.41
N LEU A 113 -12.80 1.93 33.82
CA LEU A 113 -12.28 0.94 32.87
C LEU A 113 -11.95 -0.39 33.57
N HIS A 114 -11.36 -0.34 34.77
CA HIS A 114 -11.09 -1.53 35.58
C HIS A 114 -12.38 -2.25 36.03
N LEU A 115 -13.45 -1.51 36.32
CA LEU A 115 -14.75 -2.09 36.66
C LEU A 115 -15.42 -2.80 35.47
N SER A 116 -15.12 -2.37 34.25
CA SER A 116 -15.69 -2.96 33.03
C SER A 116 -14.87 -4.14 32.51
N ASP A 117 -13.56 -4.17 32.76
CA ASP A 117 -12.70 -5.33 32.47
C ASP A 117 -11.56 -5.44 33.51
N PRO A 118 -11.71 -6.28 34.54
CA PRO A 118 -10.72 -6.41 35.61
C PRO A 118 -9.42 -7.10 35.17
N THR A 119 -9.41 -7.74 33.99
CA THR A 119 -8.19 -8.34 33.41
C THR A 119 -7.36 -7.33 32.61
N ASN A 120 -7.97 -6.20 32.22
CA ASN A 120 -7.32 -5.11 31.52
C ASN A 120 -6.60 -4.21 32.53
N ALA A 121 -5.53 -4.73 33.13
CA ALA A 121 -4.58 -3.90 33.85
C ALA A 121 -3.92 -2.96 32.82
N PHE A 122 -4.46 -1.75 32.65
CA PHE A 122 -3.80 -0.70 31.87
C PHE A 122 -2.50 -0.31 32.60
N ILE A 123 -1.44 -1.06 32.35
CA ILE A 123 -0.10 -0.70 32.74
C ILE A 123 0.28 0.48 31.84
N LEU A 124 0.13 1.69 32.37
CA LEU A 124 0.64 2.90 31.74
C LEU A 124 2.15 2.94 31.98
N ASP A 125 2.90 2.20 31.17
CA ASP A 125 4.35 2.30 31.22
C ASP A 125 4.80 3.60 30.55
N PRO A 126 5.67 4.38 31.21
CA PRO A 126 6.31 5.54 30.59
C PRO A 126 7.05 5.08 29.32
N HIS A 127 6.75 5.73 28.20
CA HIS A 127 7.44 5.48 26.93
C HIS A 127 7.60 6.79 26.16
N ASP A 128 8.62 6.86 25.31
CA ASP A 128 8.72 7.91 24.31
C ASP A 128 7.75 7.61 23.16
N CYS A 129 6.83 8.54 22.90
CA CYS A 129 5.80 8.33 21.90
C CYS A 129 6.33 8.33 20.46
N VAL A 130 7.40 9.10 20.18
CA VAL A 130 8.03 9.16 18.85
C VAL A 130 8.76 7.87 18.59
N GLU A 131 9.57 7.41 19.55
CA GLU A 131 10.25 6.12 19.46
C GLU A 131 9.24 4.99 19.33
N SER A 132 8.21 4.94 20.19
CA SER A 132 7.19 3.88 20.15
C SER A 132 6.49 3.78 18.79
N ILE A 133 6.22 4.91 18.12
CA ILE A 133 5.70 4.90 16.76
C ILE A 133 6.71 4.29 15.81
N HIS A 134 7.97 4.74 15.86
CA HIS A 134 9.05 4.20 15.04
C HIS A 134 9.18 2.67 15.22
N TYR A 135 9.23 2.18 16.47
CA TYR A 135 9.26 0.75 16.81
C TYR A 135 8.04 -0.01 16.24
N SER A 136 6.85 0.58 16.33
CA SER A 136 5.61 -0.07 15.89
C SER A 136 5.44 -0.12 14.37
N THR A 137 6.15 0.75 13.64
CA THR A 137 5.91 0.96 12.20
C THR A 137 7.10 0.60 11.32
N SER A 138 8.30 0.55 11.89
CA SER A 138 9.43 -0.02 11.17
C SER A 138 9.30 -1.55 11.15
N PRO A 139 9.55 -2.19 10.01
CA PRO A 139 9.70 -3.64 9.97
C PRO A 139 10.85 -4.16 10.84
N ARG A 140 11.92 -3.37 11.00
CA ARG A 140 13.15 -3.73 11.73
C ARG A 140 13.85 -2.47 12.29
N LEU A 141 14.39 -2.54 13.50
CA LEU A 141 14.79 -1.35 14.26
C LEU A 141 16.11 -0.73 13.81
N ASP A 142 17.07 -1.57 13.48
CA ASP A 142 18.41 -1.24 12.97
C ASP A 142 18.44 -1.12 11.43
N LEU A 143 17.28 -1.20 10.76
CA LEU A 143 17.16 -0.97 9.33
C LEU A 143 17.43 0.51 9.02
N THR A 144 18.37 0.76 8.11
CA THR A 144 18.71 2.10 7.64
C THR A 144 18.70 2.20 6.12
N ASP A 145 18.54 3.42 5.60
CA ASP A 145 18.70 3.77 4.19
C ASP A 145 20.12 4.28 3.87
N THR A 146 21.02 4.30 4.87
CA THR A 146 22.42 4.71 4.72
C THR A 146 23.37 3.51 4.75
N PRO A 147 24.38 3.44 3.85
CA PRO A 147 25.31 2.30 3.84
C PRO A 147 26.12 2.18 5.13
N LEU A 148 26.23 0.96 5.66
CA LEU A 148 27.09 0.61 6.79
C LEU A 148 28.52 0.41 6.31
N SER A 149 29.50 1.04 6.95
CA SER A 149 30.91 1.03 6.49
C SER A 149 31.60 -0.33 6.59
N HIS A 150 31.16 -1.20 7.51
CA HIS A 150 31.70 -2.55 7.73
C HIS A 150 30.94 -3.65 6.99
N ALA A 151 29.80 -3.33 6.38
CA ALA A 151 28.93 -4.31 5.71
C ALA A 151 29.35 -4.56 4.25
N THR A 152 28.98 -5.73 3.73
CA THR A 152 29.21 -6.05 2.31
C THR A 152 28.17 -5.35 1.42
N ASN A 153 28.62 -4.69 0.36
CA ASN A 153 27.75 -4.10 -0.66
C ASN A 153 27.30 -5.17 -1.66
N VAL A 154 25.99 -5.31 -1.84
CA VAL A 154 25.38 -6.13 -2.87
C VAL A 154 24.29 -5.37 -3.61
N PHE A 155 24.10 -5.73 -4.87
CA PHE A 155 23.13 -5.11 -5.77
C PHE A 155 22.11 -6.15 -6.17
N VAL A 156 20.84 -5.76 -6.16
CA VAL A 156 19.73 -6.63 -6.54
C VAL A 156 18.91 -5.97 -7.63
N ASP A 157 18.41 -6.79 -8.54
CA ASP A 157 17.44 -6.36 -9.54
C ASP A 157 16.46 -7.49 -9.88
N GLY A 158 15.24 -7.10 -10.22
CA GLY A 158 14.17 -7.97 -10.67
C GLY A 158 13.72 -7.59 -12.08
N SER A 159 14.02 -8.44 -13.07
CA SER A 159 13.56 -8.22 -14.45
C SER A 159 12.30 -9.02 -14.76
N CYS A 160 11.35 -8.38 -15.44
CA CYS A 160 10.20 -9.05 -16.04
C CYS A 160 9.94 -8.47 -17.43
N SER A 161 9.89 -9.34 -18.43
CA SER A 161 9.58 -8.98 -19.82
C SER A 161 8.49 -9.90 -20.38
N ARG A 162 7.77 -9.41 -21.39
CA ARG A 162 6.78 -10.19 -22.14
C ARG A 162 7.21 -10.24 -23.61
N PRO A 163 8.10 -11.18 -23.99
CA PRO A 163 8.62 -11.26 -25.36
C PRO A 163 7.55 -11.65 -26.40
N SER A 164 6.47 -12.30 -25.96
CA SER A 164 5.30 -12.66 -26.78
C SER A 164 4.02 -12.60 -25.94
N ASP A 165 2.86 -12.54 -26.59
CA ASP A 165 1.58 -12.25 -25.91
C ASP A 165 1.21 -13.25 -24.80
N ASP A 166 1.73 -14.48 -24.75
CA ASP A 166 1.37 -15.46 -23.72
C ASP A 166 2.52 -15.91 -22.82
N THR A 167 3.71 -15.33 -22.95
CA THR A 167 4.89 -15.77 -22.18
C THR A 167 5.52 -14.62 -21.42
N TYR A 168 5.43 -14.67 -20.09
CA TYR A 168 6.24 -13.84 -19.20
C TYR A 168 7.58 -14.52 -18.95
N LYS A 169 8.65 -13.74 -19.10
CA LYS A 169 10.00 -14.14 -18.70
C LYS A 169 10.44 -13.20 -17.59
N ALA A 170 10.53 -13.75 -16.39
CA ALA A 170 11.01 -13.03 -15.22
C ALA A 170 12.20 -13.74 -14.59
N ALA A 171 13.09 -12.95 -14.02
CA ALA A 171 14.24 -13.42 -13.26
C ALA A 171 14.60 -12.37 -12.21
N TYR A 172 15.36 -12.79 -11.21
CA TYR A 172 16.04 -11.87 -10.29
C TYR A 172 17.53 -12.15 -10.31
N SER A 173 18.30 -11.17 -9.86
CA SER A 173 19.72 -11.30 -9.62
C SER A 173 20.11 -10.73 -8.25
N VAL A 174 21.16 -11.30 -7.67
CA VAL A 174 21.91 -10.75 -6.55
C VAL A 174 23.38 -10.80 -6.95
N VAL A 175 24.00 -9.64 -7.05
CA VAL A 175 25.36 -9.50 -7.55
C VAL A 175 26.22 -8.67 -6.60
N GLN A 176 27.51 -8.79 -6.77
CA GLN A 176 28.53 -8.01 -6.07
C GLN A 176 29.58 -7.56 -7.08
N LEU A 177 30.06 -6.33 -6.92
CA LEU A 177 31.13 -5.83 -7.77
C LEU A 177 32.49 -6.52 -7.50
N PRO A 178 33.39 -6.57 -8.49
CA PRO A 178 33.26 -5.96 -9.82
C PRO A 178 32.42 -6.75 -10.83
N ASN A 179 32.24 -8.07 -10.70
CA ASN A 179 31.50 -8.91 -11.65
C ASN A 179 31.10 -10.29 -11.06
N ILE A 180 30.71 -10.32 -9.77
CA ILE A 180 30.39 -11.55 -9.05
C ILE A 180 28.87 -11.73 -9.05
N VAL A 181 28.38 -12.83 -9.62
CA VAL A 181 26.97 -13.23 -9.49
C VAL A 181 26.85 -14.15 -8.28
N LEU A 182 26.23 -13.67 -7.20
CA LEU A 182 26.01 -14.45 -5.98
C LEU A 182 24.84 -15.43 -6.17
N GLU A 183 23.76 -14.94 -6.76
CA GLU A 183 22.60 -15.76 -7.09
C GLU A 183 21.85 -15.15 -8.28
N THR A 184 21.35 -15.98 -9.18
CA THR A 184 20.40 -15.56 -10.20
C THR A 184 19.49 -16.72 -10.56
N LYS A 185 18.22 -16.44 -10.81
CA LYS A 185 17.25 -17.49 -11.18
C LYS A 185 16.07 -16.92 -11.95
N SER A 186 15.58 -17.69 -12.91
CA SER A 186 14.26 -17.44 -13.49
C SER A 186 13.17 -17.78 -12.49
N ILE A 187 12.13 -16.95 -12.47
CA ILE A 187 11.03 -17.04 -11.51
C ILE A 187 9.68 -17.02 -12.22
N PRO A 188 8.70 -17.78 -11.72
CA PRO A 188 7.37 -17.84 -12.31
C PRO A 188 6.52 -16.65 -11.82
N VAL A 189 6.87 -15.43 -12.23
CA VAL A 189 6.08 -14.21 -11.96
C VAL A 189 5.84 -13.43 -13.26
N ASN A 190 4.78 -12.63 -13.26
CA ASN A 190 4.36 -11.80 -14.40
C ASN A 190 4.44 -10.29 -14.10
N SER A 191 5.19 -9.90 -13.07
CA SER A 191 5.32 -8.52 -12.59
C SER A 191 6.76 -8.20 -12.27
N ALA A 192 7.26 -7.06 -12.76
CA ALA A 192 8.59 -6.55 -12.40
C ALA A 192 8.67 -6.26 -10.90
N GLN A 193 7.63 -5.64 -10.32
CA GLN A 193 7.57 -5.39 -8.88
C GLN A 193 7.66 -6.68 -8.06
N ALA A 194 7.02 -7.76 -8.51
CA ALA A 194 7.14 -9.07 -7.86
C ALA A 194 8.57 -9.63 -7.95
N ALA A 195 9.23 -9.48 -9.10
CA ALA A 195 10.61 -9.91 -9.29
C ALA A 195 11.57 -9.15 -8.35
N GLU A 196 11.36 -7.83 -8.19
CA GLU A 196 12.15 -6.96 -7.32
C GLU A 196 12.02 -7.34 -5.84
N LEU A 197 10.78 -7.59 -5.38
CA LEU A 197 10.55 -8.08 -4.02
C LEU A 197 11.23 -9.42 -3.77
N ILE A 198 11.23 -10.31 -4.77
CA ILE A 198 11.93 -11.60 -4.69
C ILE A 198 13.44 -11.39 -4.65
N ALA A 199 14.01 -10.53 -5.51
CA ALA A 199 15.44 -10.22 -5.54
C ALA A 199 15.94 -9.77 -4.16
N LEU A 200 15.25 -8.80 -3.56
CA LEU A 200 15.55 -8.28 -2.24
C LEU A 200 15.38 -9.34 -1.14
N THR A 201 14.31 -10.13 -1.20
CA THR A 201 14.07 -11.25 -0.28
C THR A 201 15.22 -12.26 -0.33
N ARG A 202 15.71 -12.60 -1.53
CA ARG A 202 16.79 -13.57 -1.73
C ARG A 202 18.13 -13.05 -1.23
N ALA A 203 18.44 -11.77 -1.45
CA ALA A 203 19.62 -11.15 -0.86
C ALA A 203 19.60 -11.22 0.67
N CYS A 204 18.47 -10.97 1.32
CA CYS A 204 18.37 -11.11 2.77
C CYS A 204 18.65 -12.54 3.26
N HIS A 205 18.23 -13.56 2.51
CA HIS A 205 18.54 -14.96 2.85
C HIS A 205 20.01 -15.31 2.65
N LEU A 206 20.65 -14.82 1.59
CA LEU A 206 22.07 -15.07 1.29
C LEU A 206 22.98 -14.50 2.37
N PHE A 207 22.59 -13.38 2.97
CA PHE A 207 23.34 -12.69 4.01
C PHE A 207 22.79 -12.92 5.42
N ALA A 208 22.07 -14.03 5.64
CA ALA A 208 21.60 -14.41 6.97
C ALA A 208 22.77 -14.44 7.98
N ASN A 209 22.56 -13.81 9.14
CA ASN A 209 23.53 -13.63 10.22
C ASN A 209 24.81 -12.86 9.84
N ARG A 210 24.80 -12.05 8.77
CA ARG A 210 25.93 -11.20 8.36
C ARG A 210 25.47 -9.76 8.13
N PRO A 211 26.34 -8.75 8.29
CA PRO A 211 26.01 -7.37 7.97
C PRO A 211 26.01 -7.16 6.45
N VAL A 212 24.97 -6.52 5.90
CA VAL A 212 24.82 -6.31 4.45
C VAL A 212 24.22 -4.94 4.09
N ASN A 213 24.77 -4.31 3.05
CA ASN A 213 24.17 -3.18 2.35
C ASN A 213 23.57 -3.67 1.04
N ILE A 214 22.25 -3.61 0.90
CA ILE A 214 21.53 -4.04 -0.30
C ILE A 214 21.08 -2.81 -1.09
N PHE A 215 21.61 -2.65 -2.30
CA PHE A 215 21.23 -1.60 -3.23
C PHE A 215 20.20 -2.12 -4.23
N SER A 216 19.11 -1.38 -4.42
CA SER A 216 18.06 -1.64 -5.41
C SER A 216 17.58 -0.33 -6.02
N ASP A 217 17.28 -0.31 -7.31
CA ASP A 217 16.66 0.84 -7.98
C ASP A 217 15.12 0.81 -7.96
N SER A 218 14.54 -0.22 -7.33
CA SER A 218 13.11 -0.36 -7.14
C SER A 218 12.59 0.52 -6.02
N ARG A 219 12.02 1.69 -6.37
CA ARG A 219 11.34 2.57 -5.40
C ARG A 219 10.19 1.87 -4.67
N TYR A 220 9.54 0.91 -5.34
CA TYR A 220 8.47 0.10 -4.74
C TYR A 220 9.01 -0.81 -3.65
N ALA A 221 10.04 -1.62 -3.92
CA ALA A 221 10.64 -2.50 -2.91
C ALA A 221 11.20 -1.70 -1.72
N PHE A 222 11.86 -0.57 -2.00
CA PHE A 222 12.31 0.36 -0.97
C PHE A 222 11.15 0.87 -0.09
N GLY A 223 10.04 1.30 -0.70
CA GLY A 223 8.87 1.78 0.04
C GLY A 223 8.16 0.68 0.83
N VAL A 224 8.19 -0.58 0.37
CA VAL A 224 7.68 -1.71 1.17
C VAL A 224 8.47 -1.86 2.47
N VAL A 225 9.79 -1.72 2.42
CA VAL A 225 10.65 -1.97 3.58
C VAL A 225 10.76 -0.76 4.51
N HIS A 226 10.74 0.47 4.00
CA HIS A 226 10.90 1.67 4.82
C HIS A 226 9.59 2.38 5.17
N ASP A 227 8.60 2.35 4.27
CA ASP A 227 7.45 3.25 4.35
C ASP A 227 6.16 2.52 4.82
N PHE A 228 5.77 1.43 4.15
CA PHE A 228 4.39 0.92 4.25
C PHE A 228 4.22 -0.56 4.61
N GLY A 229 5.24 -1.41 4.45
CA GLY A 229 5.07 -2.87 4.54
C GLY A 229 4.57 -3.34 5.90
N LYS A 230 5.08 -2.77 6.99
CA LYS A 230 4.62 -3.10 8.36
C LYS A 230 3.16 -2.72 8.58
N ILE A 231 2.72 -1.59 8.02
CA ILE A 231 1.34 -1.12 8.10
C ILE A 231 0.43 -2.07 7.35
N TRP A 232 0.82 -2.45 6.13
CA TRP A 232 0.05 -3.39 5.32
C TRP A 232 -0.09 -4.73 6.03
N GLN A 233 0.97 -5.22 6.68
CA GLN A 233 0.90 -6.42 7.52
C GLN A 233 -0.11 -6.26 8.67
N GLN A 234 -0.08 -5.15 9.42
CA GLN A 234 -1.00 -4.89 10.53
C GLN A 234 -2.46 -4.78 10.09
N ARG A 235 -2.71 -4.30 8.86
CA ARG A 235 -4.05 -4.18 8.28
C ARG A 235 -4.53 -5.45 7.59
N GLY A 236 -3.75 -6.54 7.56
CA GLY A 236 -4.12 -7.76 6.83
C GLY A 236 -4.04 -7.60 5.31
N TYR A 237 -3.15 -6.73 4.82
CA TYR A 237 -2.87 -6.45 3.41
C TYR A 237 -4.07 -5.93 2.60
N VAL A 238 -4.95 -5.16 3.24
CA VAL A 238 -6.04 -4.43 2.58
C VAL A 238 -5.82 -2.92 2.59
N THR A 239 -6.27 -2.25 1.54
CA THR A 239 -6.30 -0.79 1.44
C THR A 239 -7.44 -0.21 2.30
N ALA A 240 -7.43 1.12 2.50
CA ALA A 240 -8.48 1.81 3.24
C ALA A 240 -9.90 1.62 2.63
N ASP A 241 -9.95 1.38 1.31
CA ASP A 241 -11.18 1.12 0.57
C ASP A 241 -11.58 -0.37 0.56
N GLY A 242 -10.86 -1.23 1.31
CA GLY A 242 -11.13 -2.65 1.44
C GLY A 242 -10.61 -3.53 0.30
N LYS A 243 -9.82 -2.99 -0.64
CA LYS A 243 -9.22 -3.77 -1.74
C LYS A 243 -7.94 -4.46 -1.27
N SER A 244 -7.68 -5.67 -1.76
CA SER A 244 -6.42 -6.37 -1.49
C SER A 244 -5.23 -5.66 -2.15
N ILE A 245 -4.11 -5.58 -1.44
CA ILE A 245 -2.85 -5.02 -1.96
C ILE A 245 -2.21 -6.05 -2.90
N ALA A 246 -1.53 -5.57 -3.95
CA ALA A 246 -0.82 -6.45 -4.87
C ALA A 246 0.30 -7.23 -4.15
N HIS A 247 0.43 -8.53 -4.47
CA HIS A 247 1.51 -9.41 -3.98
C HIS A 247 1.67 -9.50 -2.44
N PRO A 248 0.59 -9.73 -1.66
CA PRO A 248 0.65 -9.69 -0.19
C PRO A 248 1.58 -10.77 0.39
N ALA A 249 1.63 -11.95 -0.23
CA ALA A 249 2.53 -13.03 0.17
C ALA A 249 4.02 -12.67 -0.03
N LEU A 250 4.37 -11.98 -1.12
CA LEU A 250 5.75 -11.56 -1.36
C LEU A 250 6.18 -10.48 -0.37
N ILE A 251 5.29 -9.52 -0.07
CA ILE A 251 5.52 -8.51 0.96
C ILE A 251 5.72 -9.18 2.32
N HIS A 252 4.86 -10.14 2.68
CA HIS A 252 5.00 -10.89 3.93
C HIS A 252 6.37 -11.58 4.04
N ASN A 253 6.77 -12.29 2.99
CA ASN A 253 8.05 -13.02 2.96
C ASN A 253 9.24 -12.06 3.05
N LEU A 254 9.18 -10.90 2.38
CA LEU A 254 10.21 -9.88 2.47
C LEU A 254 10.35 -9.35 3.91
N LEU A 255 9.23 -9.01 4.56
CA LEU A 255 9.23 -8.51 5.95
C LEU A 255 9.77 -9.53 6.97
N GLN A 256 9.65 -10.82 6.69
CA GLN A 256 10.31 -11.88 7.47
C GLN A 256 11.80 -11.97 7.13
N ALA A 257 12.14 -11.94 5.84
CA ALA A 257 13.51 -12.12 5.38
C ALA A 257 14.45 -11.01 5.84
N ILE A 258 13.99 -9.76 5.91
CA ILE A 258 14.81 -8.64 6.39
C ILE A 258 15.30 -8.82 7.84
N GLN A 259 14.72 -9.74 8.62
CA GLN A 259 15.18 -10.06 9.99
C GLN A 259 16.39 -10.99 10.00
N LEU A 260 16.72 -11.63 8.87
CA LEU A 260 17.75 -12.67 8.81
C LEU A 260 19.18 -12.12 8.90
N PRO A 261 19.56 -11.00 8.24
CA PRO A 261 20.91 -10.45 8.36
C PRO A 261 21.22 -9.98 9.79
N SER A 262 22.49 -9.93 10.21
CA SER A 262 22.82 -9.45 11.56
C SER A 262 22.65 -7.94 11.70
N GLU A 263 22.96 -7.19 10.63
CA GLU A 263 22.69 -5.76 10.45
C GLU A 263 22.33 -5.54 8.97
N ILE A 264 21.46 -4.59 8.67
CA ILE A 264 20.98 -4.39 7.29
C ILE A 264 20.75 -2.93 6.95
N ALA A 265 21.32 -2.50 5.81
CA ALA A 265 20.92 -1.29 5.13
C ALA A 265 20.28 -1.65 3.79
N ILE A 266 19.13 -1.05 3.47
CA ILE A 266 18.48 -1.18 2.16
C ILE A 266 18.41 0.20 1.54
N ILE A 267 19.17 0.40 0.47
CA ILE A 267 19.42 1.71 -0.13
C ILE A 267 18.81 1.76 -1.52
N HIS A 268 18.03 2.81 -1.78
CA HIS A 268 17.53 3.10 -3.12
C HIS A 268 18.59 3.83 -3.96
N CYS A 269 19.01 3.21 -5.05
CA CYS A 269 19.87 3.84 -6.06
C CYS A 269 19.03 4.33 -7.25
N ARG A 270 19.58 5.27 -8.03
CA ARG A 270 18.91 5.73 -9.26
C ARG A 270 19.20 4.74 -10.40
N ALA A 271 18.15 4.29 -11.07
CA ALA A 271 18.27 3.51 -12.30
C ALA A 271 18.90 4.34 -13.45
N HIS A 272 19.56 3.66 -14.38
CA HIS A 272 19.94 4.16 -15.71
C HIS A 272 20.71 5.51 -15.72
N THR A 273 21.62 5.72 -14.77
CA THR A 273 22.36 6.99 -14.64
C THR A 273 23.50 7.16 -15.64
N ASN A 274 23.92 6.10 -16.35
CA ASN A 274 25.13 6.04 -17.20
C ASN A 274 26.41 6.52 -16.49
N ARG A 275 26.44 6.50 -15.16
CA ARG A 275 27.60 6.89 -14.37
C ARG A 275 28.53 5.71 -14.13
N THR A 276 29.77 6.03 -13.82
CA THR A 276 30.86 5.06 -13.58
C THR A 276 31.19 4.89 -12.10
N ASP A 277 30.36 5.43 -11.20
CA ASP A 277 30.51 5.17 -9.76
C ASP A 277 30.13 3.73 -9.41
N GLU A 278 30.65 3.24 -8.28
CA GLU A 278 30.44 1.87 -7.79
C GLU A 278 28.96 1.49 -7.75
N ILE A 279 28.09 2.39 -7.29
CA ILE A 279 26.66 2.10 -7.15
C ILE A 279 26.02 1.93 -8.53
N SER A 280 26.31 2.84 -9.46
CA SER A 280 25.79 2.78 -10.82
C SER A 280 26.29 1.55 -11.60
N LEU A 281 27.56 1.16 -11.42
CA LEU A 281 28.12 -0.05 -12.02
C LEU A 281 27.48 -1.32 -11.45
N GLY A 282 27.30 -1.38 -10.13
CA GLY A 282 26.68 -2.53 -9.47
C GLY A 282 25.22 -2.70 -9.86
N ASN A 283 24.46 -1.60 -9.95
CA ASN A 283 23.08 -1.62 -10.43
C ASN A 283 22.98 -2.08 -11.88
N ALA A 284 23.85 -1.57 -12.76
CA ALA A 284 23.89 -1.99 -14.17
C ALA A 284 24.23 -3.48 -14.32
N LEU A 285 25.13 -4.00 -13.49
CA LEU A 285 25.45 -5.43 -13.46
C LEU A 285 24.24 -6.27 -13.01
N ALA A 286 23.54 -5.84 -11.95
CA ALA A 286 22.34 -6.53 -11.46
C ALA A 286 21.26 -6.61 -12.55
N ASP A 287 20.98 -5.48 -13.21
CA ASP A 287 20.02 -5.35 -14.31
C ASP A 287 20.39 -6.22 -15.51
N GLN A 288 21.66 -6.20 -15.92
CA GLN A 288 22.14 -7.04 -16.99
C GLN A 288 21.97 -8.53 -16.67
N VAL A 289 22.39 -8.97 -15.48
CA VAL A 289 22.31 -10.38 -15.08
C VAL A 289 20.86 -10.86 -14.98
N ALA A 290 19.96 -10.03 -14.43
CA ALA A 290 18.54 -10.36 -14.35
C ALA A 290 17.93 -10.48 -15.76
N LYS A 291 18.19 -9.52 -16.66
CA LYS A 291 17.70 -9.55 -18.06
C LYS A 291 18.23 -10.74 -18.86
N THR A 292 19.51 -11.05 -18.74
CA THR A 292 20.12 -12.20 -19.43
C THR A 292 19.54 -13.52 -18.91
N THR A 293 19.33 -13.63 -17.60
CA THR A 293 18.74 -14.83 -16.98
C THR A 293 17.27 -15.00 -17.39
N ALA A 294 16.50 -13.92 -17.37
CA ALA A 294 15.11 -13.94 -17.83
C ALA A 294 15.04 -14.38 -19.30
N SER A 295 15.90 -13.83 -20.17
CA SER A 295 15.89 -14.13 -21.61
C SER A 295 16.26 -15.59 -21.91
N SER A 296 17.22 -16.13 -21.16
CA SER A 296 17.75 -17.50 -21.32
C SER A 296 16.85 -18.58 -20.70
N ALA A 297 15.86 -18.19 -19.91
CA ALA A 297 14.92 -19.11 -19.30
C ALA A 297 14.06 -19.80 -20.35
N THR A 298 13.84 -21.12 -20.17
CA THR A 298 12.77 -21.83 -20.86
C THR A 298 11.44 -21.18 -20.43
N PRO A 299 10.53 -20.89 -21.38
CA PRO A 299 9.26 -20.25 -21.04
C PRO A 299 8.54 -21.12 -20.01
N THR A 300 8.42 -20.59 -18.80
CA THR A 300 7.58 -21.23 -17.79
C THR A 300 6.15 -20.92 -18.21
N VAL A 301 5.45 -21.91 -18.77
CA VAL A 301 4.00 -21.85 -18.91
C VAL A 301 3.45 -21.93 -17.50
N ILE A 302 3.40 -20.80 -16.81
CA ILE A 302 2.59 -20.68 -15.60
C ILE A 302 1.16 -20.74 -16.11
N PRO A 303 0.35 -21.75 -15.72
CA PRO A 303 -1.07 -21.69 -16.00
C PRO A 303 -1.57 -20.40 -15.35
N MET A 304 -2.02 -19.48 -16.19
CA MET A 304 -2.47 -18.17 -15.82
C MET A 304 -3.81 -18.27 -15.07
N PHE A 305 -3.82 -18.75 -13.84
CA PHE A 305 -4.85 -18.39 -12.87
C PHE A 305 -4.34 -17.09 -12.21
N LEU A 306 -4.56 -15.87 -12.71
CA LEU A 306 -5.71 -15.32 -13.40
C LEU A 306 -5.25 -14.41 -14.54
N HIS A 307 -5.60 -14.77 -15.77
CA HIS A 307 -6.14 -13.88 -16.80
C HIS A 307 -6.24 -14.72 -18.05
N THR A 308 -7.40 -15.31 -18.29
CA THR A 308 -7.81 -15.47 -19.68
C THR A 308 -7.58 -14.12 -20.37
N PRO A 309 -6.77 -13.99 -21.46
CA PRO A 309 -6.97 -12.86 -22.38
C PRO A 309 -8.48 -12.80 -22.59
N PRO A 310 -9.16 -11.63 -22.57
CA PRO A 310 -10.61 -11.59 -22.49
C PRO A 310 -11.14 -12.58 -23.51
N SER A 311 -11.51 -13.78 -23.01
CA SER A 311 -12.05 -14.79 -23.86
C SER A 311 -13.31 -14.10 -24.31
N CYS A 312 -13.50 -14.00 -25.63
CA CYS A 312 -14.72 -13.45 -26.19
C CYS A 312 -15.85 -13.93 -25.27
N PRO A 313 -16.57 -13.00 -24.58
CA PRO A 313 -17.48 -13.39 -23.52
C PRO A 313 -18.33 -14.55 -24.02
N ASP A 314 -18.65 -15.50 -23.15
CA ASP A 314 -19.45 -16.67 -23.53
C ASP A 314 -20.58 -16.24 -24.47
N SER A 315 -20.86 -16.98 -25.54
CA SER A 315 -21.79 -16.57 -26.60
C SER A 315 -23.15 -16.14 -26.02
N GLN A 316 -23.54 -16.73 -24.88
CA GLN A 316 -24.71 -16.33 -24.07
C GLN A 316 -24.61 -14.91 -23.48
N ILE A 317 -23.44 -14.52 -22.96
CA ILE A 317 -23.18 -13.18 -22.43
C ILE A 317 -23.18 -12.15 -23.56
N LEU A 318 -22.57 -12.47 -24.71
CA LEU A 318 -22.60 -11.59 -25.88
C LEU A 318 -24.01 -11.38 -26.40
N GLN A 319 -24.83 -12.43 -26.41
CA GLN A 319 -26.21 -12.37 -26.86
C GLN A 319 -27.04 -11.52 -25.89
N TYR A 320 -26.80 -11.67 -24.58
CA TYR A 320 -27.40 -10.81 -23.58
C TYR A 320 -26.98 -9.34 -23.74
N LEU A 321 -25.70 -9.06 -23.99
CA LEU A 321 -25.23 -7.69 -24.23
C LEU A 321 -25.89 -7.07 -25.47
N GLN A 322 -26.10 -7.84 -26.54
CA GLN A 322 -26.80 -7.38 -27.74
C GLN A 322 -28.27 -7.01 -27.50
N THR A 323 -28.92 -7.52 -26.43
CA THR A 323 -30.30 -7.09 -26.08
C THR A 323 -30.39 -5.62 -25.66
N PHE A 324 -29.27 -5.01 -25.27
CA PHE A 324 -29.19 -3.58 -24.93
C PHE A 324 -28.89 -2.68 -26.14
N ALA A 325 -28.88 -3.24 -27.37
CA ALA A 325 -28.68 -2.47 -28.59
C ALA A 325 -29.79 -1.44 -28.81
N THR A 326 -29.40 -0.19 -29.04
CA THR A 326 -30.33 0.85 -29.49
C THR A 326 -30.62 0.71 -30.98
N GLN A 327 -31.68 1.36 -31.48
CA GLN A 327 -31.94 1.41 -32.93
C GLN A 327 -30.75 1.98 -33.73
N THR A 328 -29.95 2.85 -33.11
CA THR A 328 -28.75 3.41 -33.74
C THR A 328 -27.60 2.42 -33.82
N ASP A 329 -27.48 1.48 -32.88
CA ASP A 329 -26.50 0.39 -32.91
C ASP A 329 -26.86 -0.61 -34.02
N LEU A 330 -28.15 -0.99 -34.09
CA LEU A 330 -28.65 -1.92 -35.11
C LEU A 330 -28.46 -1.39 -36.53
N HIS A 331 -28.77 -0.12 -36.77
CA HIS A 331 -28.54 0.52 -38.07
C HIS A 331 -27.05 0.61 -38.42
N PHE A 332 -26.18 0.85 -37.43
CA PHE A 332 -24.73 0.82 -37.64
C PHE A 332 -24.23 -0.59 -37.97
N TRP A 333 -24.73 -1.63 -37.30
CA TRP A 333 -24.40 -3.02 -37.59
C TRP A 333 -24.85 -3.46 -38.99
N GLU A 334 -26.03 -3.02 -39.42
CA GLU A 334 -26.55 -3.24 -40.78
C GLU A 334 -25.63 -2.59 -41.84
N GLN A 335 -25.17 -1.35 -41.60
CA GLN A 335 -24.19 -0.68 -42.46
C GLN A 335 -22.83 -1.41 -42.52
N GLN A 336 -22.45 -2.10 -41.44
CA GLN A 336 -21.24 -2.92 -41.36
C GLN A 336 -21.46 -4.38 -41.84
N ASN A 337 -22.65 -4.69 -42.38
CA ASN A 337 -23.06 -6.01 -42.89
C ASN A 337 -23.04 -7.14 -41.84
N LEU A 338 -23.25 -6.84 -40.56
CA LEU A 338 -23.38 -7.89 -39.54
C LEU A 338 -24.70 -8.64 -39.76
N THR A 339 -24.62 -9.97 -39.75
CA THR A 339 -25.80 -10.84 -39.85
C THR A 339 -25.94 -11.69 -38.59
N LEU A 340 -27.15 -12.18 -38.34
CA LEU A 340 -27.39 -13.15 -37.27
C LEU A 340 -26.72 -14.47 -37.64
N ASP A 341 -25.78 -14.91 -36.83
CA ASP A 341 -25.17 -16.22 -36.96
C ASP A 341 -26.08 -17.34 -36.42
N GLN A 342 -25.62 -18.59 -36.56
CA GLN A 342 -26.32 -19.80 -36.13
C GLN A 342 -26.61 -19.86 -34.62
N PHE A 343 -26.03 -18.97 -33.82
CA PHE A 343 -26.24 -18.87 -32.37
C PHE A 343 -27.11 -17.65 -31.99
N GLY A 344 -27.61 -16.91 -32.98
CA GLY A 344 -28.45 -15.73 -32.77
C GLY A 344 -27.68 -14.50 -32.30
N LEU A 345 -26.39 -14.39 -32.69
CA LEU A 345 -25.54 -13.24 -32.46
C LEU A 345 -25.35 -12.44 -33.76
N TYR A 346 -25.42 -11.11 -33.69
CA TYR A 346 -24.98 -10.25 -34.79
C TYR A 346 -23.46 -10.32 -34.91
N SER A 347 -22.95 -10.96 -35.96
CA SER A 347 -21.52 -11.13 -36.19
C SER A 347 -21.15 -11.12 -37.68
N ILE A 348 -19.88 -10.85 -38.00
CA ILE A 348 -19.32 -10.95 -39.35
C ILE A 348 -17.87 -11.44 -39.26
N GLN A 349 -17.55 -12.52 -39.97
CA GLN A 349 -16.18 -13.09 -40.04
C GLN A 349 -15.52 -13.29 -38.66
N GLY A 350 -16.30 -13.70 -37.65
CA GLY A 350 -15.80 -13.92 -36.28
C GLY A 350 -15.70 -12.66 -35.42
N LYS A 351 -16.12 -11.49 -35.91
CA LYS A 351 -16.27 -10.26 -35.13
C LYS A 351 -17.71 -10.06 -34.69
N VAL A 352 -17.93 -9.67 -33.44
CA VAL A 352 -19.27 -9.55 -32.85
C VAL A 352 -19.68 -8.10 -32.70
N GLY A 353 -20.94 -7.78 -33.03
CA GLY A 353 -21.54 -6.48 -32.82
C GLY A 353 -21.75 -6.21 -31.33
N ILE A 354 -21.23 -5.09 -30.82
CA ILE A 354 -21.37 -4.69 -29.42
C ILE A 354 -22.09 -3.33 -29.35
N PRO A 355 -23.12 -3.18 -28.50
CA PRO A 355 -23.79 -1.89 -28.32
C PRO A 355 -22.87 -0.87 -27.67
N GLU A 356 -23.03 0.40 -28.07
CA GLU A 356 -22.24 1.50 -27.52
C GLU A 356 -22.29 1.55 -25.98
N ASN A 357 -23.47 1.29 -25.40
CA ASN A 357 -23.68 1.29 -23.94
C ASN A 357 -22.92 0.17 -23.19
N SER A 358 -22.51 -0.89 -23.89
CA SER A 358 -21.77 -2.02 -23.32
C SER A 358 -20.24 -1.85 -23.45
N LEU A 359 -19.79 -0.83 -24.18
CA LEU A 359 -18.37 -0.55 -24.40
C LEU A 359 -17.59 -0.29 -23.11
N PRO A 360 -18.08 0.51 -22.13
CA PRO A 360 -17.28 0.80 -20.94
C PRO A 360 -16.90 -0.45 -20.14
N LEU A 361 -17.81 -1.42 -20.07
CA LEU A 361 -17.59 -2.69 -19.39
C LEU A 361 -16.51 -3.52 -20.08
N LEU A 362 -16.61 -3.66 -21.41
CA LEU A 362 -15.67 -4.44 -22.21
C LEU A 362 -14.30 -3.76 -22.33
N ILE A 363 -14.25 -2.43 -22.41
CA ILE A 363 -13.01 -1.64 -22.37
C ILE A 363 -12.33 -1.81 -21.02
N SER A 364 -13.07 -1.69 -19.91
CA SER A 364 -12.52 -1.90 -18.56
C SER A 364 -11.93 -3.32 -18.40
N GLN A 365 -12.62 -4.32 -18.93
CA GLN A 365 -12.16 -5.71 -18.91
C GLN A 365 -10.93 -5.94 -19.82
N ALA A 366 -10.91 -5.33 -21.01
CA ALA A 366 -9.81 -5.45 -21.97
C ALA A 366 -8.56 -4.66 -21.54
N HIS A 367 -8.75 -3.54 -20.84
CA HIS A 367 -7.68 -2.70 -20.32
C HIS A 367 -6.97 -3.34 -19.12
N GLY A 368 -7.70 -4.05 -18.25
CA GLY A 368 -7.16 -4.79 -17.10
C GLY A 368 -6.38 -3.92 -16.10
N ILE A 369 -5.80 -4.57 -15.07
CA ILE A 369 -4.97 -3.92 -14.02
C ILE A 369 -3.58 -3.53 -14.56
N GLY A 370 -3.22 -3.95 -15.78
CA GLY A 370 -1.88 -3.86 -16.33
C GLY A 370 -1.54 -2.59 -17.13
N HIS A 371 -2.38 -1.55 -17.16
CA HIS A 371 -2.14 -0.31 -17.92
C HIS A 371 -1.57 -0.55 -19.34
N ARG A 372 -2.35 -1.21 -20.21
CA ARG A 372 -2.06 -1.24 -21.66
C ARG A 372 -2.28 0.17 -22.23
N SER A 373 -1.50 0.59 -23.23
CA SER A 373 -1.76 1.89 -23.89
C SER A 373 -3.12 1.84 -24.61
N SER A 374 -3.86 2.95 -24.62
CA SER A 374 -5.19 3.06 -25.26
C SER A 374 -5.18 2.58 -26.72
N LYS A 375 -4.06 2.81 -27.43
CA LYS A 375 -3.83 2.33 -28.80
C LYS A 375 -3.77 0.80 -28.92
N LEU A 376 -3.13 0.12 -27.98
CA LEU A 376 -3.02 -1.35 -27.99
C LEU A 376 -4.34 -2.01 -27.60
N THR A 377 -5.06 -1.42 -26.64
CA THR A 377 -6.41 -1.89 -26.26
C THR A 377 -7.39 -1.72 -27.42
N LEU A 378 -7.31 -0.60 -28.17
CA LEU A 378 -8.10 -0.39 -29.37
C LEU A 378 -7.84 -1.45 -30.44
N ALA A 379 -6.57 -1.68 -30.77
CA ALA A 379 -6.17 -2.65 -31.78
C ALA A 379 -6.64 -4.07 -31.43
N GLU A 380 -6.65 -4.41 -30.14
CA GLU A 380 -7.13 -5.71 -29.65
C GLU A 380 -8.65 -5.82 -29.72
N MET A 381 -9.39 -4.79 -29.30
CA MET A 381 -10.85 -4.81 -29.38
C MET A 381 -11.34 -4.86 -30.84
N GLN A 382 -10.69 -4.18 -31.77
CA GLN A 382 -11.03 -4.19 -33.20
C GLN A 382 -10.81 -5.54 -33.89
N LYS A 383 -10.03 -6.46 -33.29
CA LYS A 383 -9.90 -7.84 -33.78
C LYS A 383 -11.16 -8.66 -33.55
N HIS A 384 -11.90 -8.38 -32.49
CA HIS A 384 -13.00 -9.24 -32.01
C HIS A 384 -14.38 -8.56 -32.01
N PHE A 385 -14.45 -7.22 -31.97
CA PHE A 385 -15.70 -6.50 -31.81
C PHE A 385 -15.88 -5.38 -32.84
N ILE A 386 -17.14 -5.14 -33.20
CA ILE A 386 -17.58 -4.02 -34.03
C ILE A 386 -18.59 -3.22 -33.21
N ALA A 387 -18.29 -1.95 -32.96
CA ALA A 387 -19.16 -1.07 -32.19
C ALA A 387 -19.05 0.36 -32.68
N LYS A 388 -20.16 1.09 -32.56
CA LYS A 388 -20.20 2.51 -32.82
C LYS A 388 -19.39 3.25 -31.75
N ASN A 389 -18.59 4.24 -32.14
CA ASN A 389 -17.78 5.07 -31.24
C ASN A 389 -16.73 4.31 -30.39
N LEU A 390 -16.30 3.11 -30.79
CA LEU A 390 -15.28 2.32 -30.06
C LEU A 390 -13.99 3.12 -29.80
N GLU A 391 -13.50 3.85 -30.80
CA GLU A 391 -12.30 4.69 -30.68
C GLU A 391 -12.49 5.83 -29.69
N THR A 392 -13.64 6.51 -29.77
CA THR A 392 -13.99 7.63 -28.89
C THR A 392 -14.17 7.16 -27.44
N ALA A 393 -14.83 6.01 -27.21
CA ALA A 393 -15.03 5.44 -25.89
C ALA A 393 -13.71 5.09 -25.19
N LEU A 394 -12.71 4.61 -25.93
CA LEU A 394 -11.37 4.32 -25.40
C LEU A 394 -10.59 5.58 -24.98
N PHE A 395 -10.82 6.72 -25.64
CA PHE A 395 -10.21 8.01 -25.28
C PHE A 395 -10.75 8.63 -23.99
N TYR A 396 -11.99 8.32 -23.61
CA TYR A 396 -12.60 8.85 -22.37
C TYR A 396 -12.39 7.94 -21.16
N LEU A 397 -12.03 6.67 -21.37
CA LEU A 397 -11.93 5.64 -20.33
C LEU A 397 -10.49 5.22 -19.97
N CYS A 398 -9.51 5.53 -20.84
CA CYS A 398 -8.08 5.34 -20.60
C CYS A 398 -7.39 6.69 -20.42
#